data_AF-A0A7V5RGR8-F1
#
_entry.id   AF-A0A7V5RGR8-F1
#
_cell.length_a   1.000
_cell.length_b   1.000
_cell.length_c   1.000
_cell.angle_alpha   90.00
_cell.angle_beta   90.00
_cell.angle_gamma   90.00
#
_symmetry.space_group_name_H-M   'P 1'
#
loop_
_entity.id
_entity.type
_entity.pdbx_description
1 polymer ?
#
loop_
_entity_poly.entity_id
_entity_poly.type
_entity_poly.pdbx_seq_one_letter_code
_entity_poly.pdbx_strand_id
1 'polypeptide(L)'
;MMLRLIDVVLILLFGFISISEVSDKSEVVLPTSSMTPVTPPDREELLVVAISESGDYLVEHEQRRLETPKALYNYLLQMRNEARTRGSAVRVRVRPHKSTPIKYTMAVAAICDNLSVPKGLDVRRIRNR
;
A
#
# COMPACT_ATOMS: atom_id res chain seq x y z
N MET A 1 43.09 -43.75 45.32
CA MET A 1 43.30 -42.33 44.98
C MET A 1 42.88 -41.99 43.55
N MET A 2 43.10 -42.89 42.57
CA MET A 2 42.65 -42.69 41.18
C MET A 2 41.14 -42.46 41.00
N LEU A 3 40.26 -43.15 41.74
CA LEU A 3 38.80 -42.95 41.59
C LEU A 3 38.36 -41.51 41.86
N ARG A 4 38.94 -40.84 42.85
CA ARG A 4 38.68 -39.41 43.11
C ARG A 4 39.22 -38.50 42.02
N LEU A 5 40.31 -38.89 41.37
CA LEU A 5 40.87 -38.15 40.24
C LEU A 5 39.95 -38.27 39.02
N ILE A 6 39.40 -39.46 38.76
CA ILE A 6 38.46 -39.72 37.68
C ILE A 6 37.20 -38.86 37.87
N ASP A 7 36.64 -38.83 39.08
CA ASP A 7 35.45 -38.00 39.37
C ASP A 7 35.72 -36.50 39.12
N VAL A 8 36.87 -36.00 39.57
CA VAL A 8 37.26 -34.59 39.36
C VAL A 8 37.44 -34.27 37.87
N VAL A 9 38.07 -35.17 37.11
CA VAL A 9 38.25 -35.01 35.66
C VAL A 9 36.92 -35.07 34.93
N LEU A 10 36.01 -35.97 35.31
CA LEU A 10 34.68 -36.08 34.71
C LEU A 10 33.81 -34.85 35.00
N ILE A 11 33.85 -34.32 36.22
CA ILE A 11 33.13 -33.09 36.58
C ILE A 11 33.68 -31.90 35.78
N LEU A 12 35.00 -31.77 35.65
CA LEU A 12 35.63 -30.71 34.86
C LEU A 12 35.26 -30.85 33.37
N LEU A 13 35.34 -32.05 32.81
CA LEU A 13 34.99 -32.32 31.42
C LEU A 13 33.52 -31.98 31.14
N PHE A 14 32.61 -32.40 32.01
CA PHE A 14 31.18 -32.08 31.89
C PHE A 14 30.95 -30.57 31.97
N GLY A 15 31.62 -29.87 32.89
CA GLY A 15 31.58 -28.42 32.98
C GLY A 15 32.06 -27.72 31.70
N PHE A 16 33.15 -28.18 31.10
CA PHE A 16 33.63 -27.63 29.82
C PHE A 16 32.65 -27.89 28.67
N ILE A 17 32.04 -29.08 28.60
CA ILE A 17 31.04 -29.40 27.56
C ILE A 17 29.82 -28.47 27.71
N SER A 18 29.30 -28.30 28.93
CA SER A 18 28.15 -27.42 29.18
C SER A 18 28.42 -25.94 28.86
N ILE A 19 29.66 -25.46 28.98
CA ILE A 19 30.03 -24.09 28.63
C ILE A 19 30.23 -23.94 27.11
N SER A 20 30.69 -24.99 26.43
CA SER A 20 31.06 -24.95 25.01
C SER A 20 29.86 -24.81 24.06
N GLU A 21 28.65 -25.20 24.47
CA GLU A 21 27.42 -24.98 23.68
C GLU A 21 27.06 -23.50 23.49
N VAL A 22 27.64 -22.58 24.27
CA VAL A 22 27.29 -21.13 24.20
C VAL A 22 28.23 -20.34 23.29
N SER A 23 28.91 -21.00 22.33
CA SER A 23 29.74 -20.30 21.34
C SER A 23 29.35 -20.54 19.88
N ASP A 24 28.09 -20.93 19.62
CA ASP A 24 27.44 -20.49 18.38
C ASP A 24 27.13 -19.00 18.52
N LYS A 25 28.18 -18.18 18.40
CA LYS A 25 28.02 -16.81 17.93
C LYS A 25 27.38 -16.97 16.56
N SER A 26 26.05 -16.86 16.52
CA SER A 26 25.35 -16.47 15.32
C SER A 26 26.16 -15.34 14.75
N GLU A 27 26.86 -15.61 13.66
CA GLU A 27 27.45 -14.57 12.86
C GLU A 27 26.23 -13.78 12.40
N VAL A 28 25.90 -12.72 13.15
CA VAL A 28 24.86 -11.79 12.76
C VAL A 28 25.44 -11.13 11.53
N VAL A 29 25.19 -11.76 10.38
CA VAL A 29 25.35 -11.15 9.08
C VAL A 29 24.34 -10.02 9.11
N LEU A 30 24.82 -8.84 9.53
CA LEU A 30 24.11 -7.60 9.31
C LEU A 30 23.79 -7.58 7.82
N PRO A 31 22.52 -7.56 7.41
CA PRO A 31 22.21 -7.38 6.02
C PRO A 31 22.86 -6.05 5.63
N THR A 32 23.87 -6.11 4.76
CA THR A 32 24.36 -4.91 4.10
C THR A 32 23.13 -4.33 3.46
N SER A 33 22.72 -3.13 3.89
CA SER A 33 21.66 -2.40 3.21
C SER A 33 22.16 -2.24 1.78
N SER A 34 21.72 -3.12 0.89
CA SER A 34 21.81 -2.82 -0.52
C SER A 34 21.04 -1.53 -0.65
N MET A 35 21.72 -0.49 -1.14
CA MET A 35 21.00 0.61 -1.76
C MET A 35 20.12 -0.08 -2.79
N THR A 36 18.84 -0.23 -2.46
CA THR A 36 17.83 -0.55 -3.45
C THR A 36 18.07 0.51 -4.53
N PRO A 37 18.28 0.12 -5.80
CA PRO A 37 18.23 1.12 -6.85
C PRO A 37 16.94 1.87 -6.60
N VAL A 38 17.04 3.19 -6.40
CA VAL A 38 15.89 4.05 -6.25
C VAL A 38 15.16 3.92 -7.57
N THR A 39 14.24 2.96 -7.66
CA THR A 39 13.23 2.96 -8.71
C THR A 39 12.63 4.34 -8.59
N PRO A 40 12.71 5.20 -9.62
CA PRO A 40 11.99 6.46 -9.57
C PRO A 40 10.57 6.09 -9.15
N PRO A 41 10.03 6.69 -8.07
CA PRO A 41 8.68 6.35 -7.63
C PRO A 41 7.82 6.41 -8.88
N ASP A 42 7.14 5.30 -9.20
CA ASP A 42 6.21 5.28 -10.32
C ASP A 42 5.39 6.56 -10.17
N ARG A 43 5.50 7.44 -11.17
CA ARG A 43 4.83 8.74 -11.15
C ARG A 43 3.35 8.46 -11.40
N GLU A 44 2.72 7.82 -10.43
CA GLU A 44 1.29 7.57 -10.40
C GLU A 44 0.64 8.82 -9.82
N GLU A 45 -0.06 9.54 -10.68
CA GLU A 45 -0.87 10.68 -10.29
C GLU A 45 -2.20 10.17 -9.75
N LEU A 46 -2.38 10.30 -8.43
CA LEU A 46 -3.61 9.91 -7.76
C LEU A 46 -4.66 11.02 -7.89
N LEU A 47 -5.73 10.74 -8.64
CA LEU A 47 -6.85 11.65 -8.81
C LEU A 47 -8.00 11.23 -7.91
N VAL A 48 -8.42 12.13 -7.01
CA VAL A 48 -9.56 11.87 -6.11
C VAL A 48 -10.84 12.44 -6.72
N VAL A 49 -11.83 11.57 -6.92
CA VAL A 49 -13.18 11.94 -7.33
C VAL A 49 -14.10 11.74 -6.14
N ALA A 50 -14.50 12.82 -5.49
CA ALA A 50 -15.53 12.78 -4.46
C ALA A 50 -16.92 12.85 -5.10
N ILE A 51 -17.90 12.21 -4.49
CA ILE A 51 -19.30 12.28 -4.94
C ILE A 51 -20.12 12.88 -3.81
N SER A 52 -20.81 13.98 -4.11
CA SER A 52 -21.68 14.68 -3.17
C SER A 52 -22.99 13.93 -2.90
N GLU A 53 -23.77 14.41 -1.93
CA GLU A 53 -25.10 13.88 -1.62
C GLU A 53 -26.08 14.03 -2.79
N SER A 54 -25.97 15.13 -3.54
CA SER A 54 -26.78 15.43 -4.72
C SER A 54 -26.37 14.61 -5.96
N GLY A 55 -25.25 13.87 -5.90
CA GLY A 55 -24.75 13.06 -6.99
C GLY A 55 -23.82 13.80 -7.95
N ASP A 56 -23.41 15.03 -7.63
CA ASP A 56 -22.38 15.76 -8.35
C ASP A 56 -20.99 15.21 -8.02
N TYR A 57 -20.10 15.30 -9.01
CA TYR A 57 -18.71 14.87 -8.89
C TYR A 57 -17.83 16.06 -8.54
N LEU A 58 -16.99 15.88 -7.53
CA LEU A 58 -16.05 16.87 -7.02
C LEU A 58 -14.63 16.38 -7.33
N VAL A 59 -13.86 17.17 -8.06
CA VAL A 59 -12.48 16.88 -8.48
C VAL A 59 -11.55 18.01 -8.05
N GLU A 60 -10.23 17.83 -8.19
CA GLU A 60 -9.22 18.83 -7.81
C GLU A 60 -9.33 19.25 -6.33
N HIS A 61 -9.36 18.27 -5.41
CA HIS A 61 -9.56 18.55 -3.98
C HIS A 61 -10.86 19.33 -3.70
N GLU A 62 -11.93 18.97 -4.41
CA GLU A 62 -13.27 19.54 -4.26
C GLU A 62 -13.42 20.99 -4.75
N GLN A 63 -12.41 21.54 -5.45
CA GLN A 63 -12.47 22.89 -6.03
C GLN A 63 -13.35 22.97 -7.27
N ARG A 64 -13.49 21.85 -7.99
CA ARG A 64 -14.24 21.81 -9.24
C ARG A 64 -15.40 20.83 -9.15
N ARG A 65 -16.61 21.36 -9.40
CA ARG A 65 -17.86 20.59 -9.44
C ARG A 65 -18.23 20.24 -10.88
N LEU A 66 -18.56 18.97 -11.11
CA LEU A 66 -19.01 18.43 -12.38
C LEU A 66 -20.38 17.77 -12.16
N GLU A 67 -21.42 18.35 -12.75
CA GLU A 67 -22.81 17.92 -12.51
C GLU A 67 -23.22 16.71 -13.36
N THR A 68 -22.48 16.43 -14.44
CA THR A 68 -22.83 15.38 -15.39
C THR A 68 -21.73 14.32 -15.51
N PRO A 69 -22.11 13.04 -15.72
CA PRO A 69 -21.15 11.97 -16.03
C PRO A 69 -20.30 12.28 -17.27
N LYS A 70 -20.86 13.00 -18.26
CA LYS A 70 -20.16 13.42 -19.47
C LYS A 70 -19.06 14.45 -19.15
N ALA A 71 -19.33 15.39 -18.26
CA ALA A 71 -18.31 16.35 -17.81
C ALA A 71 -17.17 15.65 -17.07
N LEU A 72 -17.49 14.66 -16.22
CA LEU A 72 -16.49 13.83 -15.55
C LEU A 72 -15.66 13.01 -16.54
N TYR A 73 -16.29 12.40 -17.54
CA TYR A 73 -15.60 11.65 -18.59
C TYR A 73 -14.57 12.52 -19.33
N ASN A 74 -14.98 13.71 -19.77
CA ASN A 74 -14.10 14.64 -20.48
C ASN A 74 -12.93 15.09 -19.60
N TYR A 75 -13.20 15.36 -18.33
CA TYR A 75 -12.18 15.73 -17.35
C TYR A 75 -11.15 14.62 -17.14
N LEU A 76 -11.59 13.39 -16.88
CA LEU A 76 -10.69 12.25 -16.68
C LEU A 76 -9.89 11.91 -17.95
N LEU A 77 -10.50 12.06 -19.13
CA LEU A 77 -9.82 11.90 -20.41
C LEU A 77 -8.70 12.92 -20.58
N GLN A 78 -8.95 14.19 -20.24
CA GLN A 78 -7.96 15.25 -20.28
C GLN A 78 -6.79 14.94 -19.33
N MET A 79 -7.08 14.62 -18.06
CA MET A 79 -6.06 14.30 -17.06
C MET A 79 -5.22 13.09 -17.44
N ARG A 80 -5.83 12.04 -17.98
CA ARG A 80 -5.11 10.88 -18.49
C ARG A 80 -4.15 11.26 -19.61
N ASN A 81 -4.58 12.10 -20.56
CA ASN A 81 -3.74 12.52 -21.68
C ASN A 81 -2.58 13.40 -21.20
N GLU A 82 -2.82 14.32 -20.28
CA GLU A 82 -1.77 15.17 -19.67
C GLU A 82 -0.76 14.36 -18.85
N ALA A 83 -1.22 13.39 -18.05
CA ALA A 83 -0.30 12.49 -17.35
C ALA A 83 0.52 11.65 -18.32
N ARG A 84 -0.10 11.16 -19.41
CA ARG A 84 0.59 10.38 -20.44
C ARG A 84 1.67 11.20 -21.15
N THR A 85 1.46 12.49 -21.43
CA THR A 85 2.51 13.36 -21.98
C THR A 85 3.65 13.60 -20.99
N ARG A 86 3.37 13.57 -19.68
CA ARG A 86 4.37 13.61 -18.60
C ARG A 86 5.04 12.25 -18.32
N GLY A 87 4.70 11.20 -19.06
CA GLY A 87 5.20 9.83 -18.82
C GLY A 87 4.74 9.24 -17.48
N SER A 88 3.60 9.69 -16.98
CA SER A 88 3.02 9.34 -15.68
C SER A 88 1.72 8.55 -15.89
N ALA A 89 1.42 7.61 -14.99
CA ALA A 89 0.15 6.88 -14.99
C ALA A 89 -0.86 7.60 -14.10
N VAL A 90 -2.16 7.53 -14.42
CA VAL A 90 -3.22 8.08 -13.56
C VAL A 90 -3.93 6.96 -12.85
N ARG A 91 -4.20 7.12 -11.56
CA ARG A 91 -5.07 6.25 -10.79
C ARG A 91 -6.18 7.06 -10.16
N VAL A 92 -7.42 6.60 -10.29
CA VAL A 92 -8.59 7.29 -9.73
C VAL A 92 -8.99 6.67 -8.41
N ARG A 93 -9.24 7.50 -7.39
CA ARG A 93 -9.83 7.09 -6.11
C ARG A 93 -11.20 7.73 -5.95
N VAL A 94 -12.23 6.89 -5.90
CA VAL A 94 -13.61 7.32 -5.76
C VAL A 94 -13.97 7.38 -4.28
N ARG A 95 -14.40 8.56 -3.82
CA ARG A 95 -14.82 8.82 -2.44
C ARG A 95 -16.30 9.25 -2.42
N PRO A 96 -17.24 8.30 -2.35
CA PRO A 96 -18.65 8.65 -2.23
C PRO A 96 -18.95 9.25 -0.84
N HIS A 97 -19.87 10.21 -0.79
CA HIS A 97 -20.47 10.62 0.47
C HIS A 97 -21.30 9.47 1.06
N LYS A 98 -21.50 9.46 2.38
CA LYS A 98 -22.20 8.39 3.10
C LYS A 98 -23.64 8.17 2.62
N SER A 99 -24.30 9.25 2.19
CA SER A 99 -25.68 9.28 1.72
C SER A 99 -25.80 9.15 0.19
N THR A 100 -24.68 9.11 -0.54
CA THR A 100 -24.71 9.03 -2.00
C THR A 100 -25.25 7.68 -2.46
N PRO A 101 -26.27 7.67 -3.34
CA PRO A 101 -26.75 6.44 -3.96
C PRO A 101 -25.66 5.72 -4.77
N ILE A 102 -25.58 4.39 -4.65
CA ILE A 102 -24.53 3.57 -5.29
C ILE A 102 -24.43 3.74 -6.81
N LYS A 103 -25.54 4.12 -7.48
CA LYS A 103 -25.59 4.36 -8.93
C LYS A 103 -24.55 5.38 -9.40
N TYR A 104 -24.26 6.41 -8.60
CA TYR A 104 -23.27 7.44 -8.97
C TYR A 104 -21.86 6.89 -8.90
N THR A 105 -21.53 6.13 -7.86
CA THR A 105 -20.26 5.42 -7.73
C THR A 105 -20.04 4.45 -8.89
N MET A 106 -21.09 3.71 -9.28
CA MET A 106 -21.05 2.80 -10.43
C MET A 106 -20.86 3.55 -11.75
N ALA A 107 -21.45 4.73 -11.90
CA ALA A 107 -21.22 5.56 -13.09
C ALA A 107 -19.75 6.01 -13.20
N VAL A 108 -19.12 6.44 -12.10
CA VAL A 108 -17.68 6.75 -12.08
C VAL A 108 -16.84 5.52 -12.42
N ALA A 109 -17.18 4.38 -11.85
CA ALA A 109 -16.50 3.11 -12.11
C ALA A 109 -16.54 2.74 -13.61
N ALA A 110 -17.72 2.82 -14.22
CA ALA A 110 -17.90 2.55 -15.65
C ALA A 110 -17.13 3.53 -16.53
N ILE A 111 -17.08 4.82 -16.17
CA ILE A 111 -16.27 5.83 -16.87
C ILE A 111 -14.78 5.46 -16.81
N CYS A 112 -14.29 5.06 -15.64
CA CYS A 112 -12.90 4.66 -15.48
C CYS A 112 -12.57 3.38 -16.27
N ASP A 113 -13.49 2.42 -16.32
CA ASP A 113 -13.35 1.20 -17.12
C ASP A 113 -13.28 1.50 -18.62
N ASN A 114 -14.14 2.38 -19.11
CA ASN A 114 -14.11 2.83 -20.50
C ASN A 114 -12.81 3.54 -20.88
N LEU A 115 -12.17 4.21 -19.91
CA LEU A 115 -10.92 4.93 -20.10
C LEU A 115 -9.67 4.07 -19.82
N SER A 116 -9.85 2.82 -19.40
CA SER A 116 -8.81 1.90 -18.90
C SER A 116 -7.94 2.51 -17.80
N VAL A 117 -8.56 3.29 -16.90
CA VAL A 117 -7.87 3.94 -15.78
C VAL A 117 -8.07 3.11 -14.51
N PRO A 118 -6.99 2.69 -13.82
CA PRO A 118 -7.09 1.98 -12.55
C PRO A 118 -7.92 2.76 -11.53
N LYS A 119 -8.88 2.08 -10.88
CA LYS A 119 -9.80 2.69 -9.91
C LYS A 119 -9.73 2.02 -8.54
N GLY A 120 -9.79 2.84 -7.49
CA GLY A 120 -10.00 2.41 -6.11
C GLY A 120 -11.28 3.01 -5.56
N LEU A 121 -11.96 2.29 -4.66
CA LEU A 121 -13.18 2.77 -4.01
C LEU A 121 -12.98 2.84 -2.49
N ASP A 122 -13.26 4.01 -1.90
CA ASP A 122 -13.30 4.16 -0.45
C ASP A 122 -14.63 3.64 0.10
N VAL A 123 -14.60 2.43 0.65
CA VAL A 123 -15.78 1.83 1.29
C VAL A 123 -15.65 1.96 2.81
N ARG A 124 -16.52 2.78 3.42
CA ARG A 124 -16.65 2.82 4.88
C ARG A 124 -17.65 1.74 5.31
N ARG A 125 -17.16 0.64 5.90
CA ARG A 125 -18.03 -0.38 6.51
C ARG A 125 -18.75 0.23 7.71
N ILE A 126 -20.07 0.33 7.65
CA ILE A 126 -20.91 0.68 8.79
C ILE A 126 -21.03 -0.60 9.64
N ARG A 127 -20.42 -0.59 10.84
CA ARG A 127 -20.58 -1.66 11.82
C ARG A 127 -21.87 -1.37 12.59
N ASN A 128 -22.96 -2.07 12.27
CA ASN A 128 -24.15 -2.03 13.12
C ASN A 128 -23.78 -2.63 14.49
N ARG A 129 -24.01 -1.85 15.55
CA ARG A 129 -24.06 -2.34 16.93
C ARG A 129 -25.52 -2.38 17.35
#